data_AF-A0A5A7RG83-F1
#
_entry.id   AF-A0A5A7RG83-F1
#
_cell.length_a   1.000
_cell.length_b   1.000
_cell.length_c   1.000
_cell.angle_alpha   90.00
_cell.angle_beta   90.00
_cell.angle_gamma   90.00
#
_symmetry.space_group_name_H-M   'P 1'
#
loop_
_entity.id
_entity.type
_entity.pdbx_description
1 polymer ?
#
loop_
_entity_poly.entity_id
_entity_poly.type
_entity_poly.pdbx_seq_one_letter_code
_entity_poly.pdbx_strand_id
1 'polypeptide(L)'
;MHQRSGVCWVDAPGLNVLHVVNAWEEDGGDTVVMVASNIMRVEHMLGRMDLVRMSLEMIRIDVKGKRVVARCPVSRESLDFAVINPQYAGKKSRYVYAAVVVPTLKGAGVVKLDLSFSSKKMDHLVARRVYGPDCYGGEPFFVPREPNNLEADEDDGYLVMQGALWFSWDFCEGK
;
A
#
# COMPACT_ATOMS: atom_id res chain seq x y z
N MET A 1 -30.42 -7.36 16.00
CA MET A 1 -29.09 -7.99 16.19
C MET A 1 -28.43 -7.31 17.37
N HIS A 2 -28.05 -8.06 18.41
CA HIS A 2 -27.35 -7.49 19.58
C HIS A 2 -25.93 -7.07 19.16
N GLN A 3 -25.63 -5.77 19.26
CA GLN A 3 -24.26 -5.25 19.11
C GLN A 3 -23.42 -5.71 20.31
N ARG A 4 -22.31 -6.40 20.06
CA ARG A 4 -21.23 -6.52 21.04
C ARG A 4 -20.70 -5.11 21.32
N SER A 5 -20.63 -4.72 22.59
CA SER A 5 -20.43 -3.36 23.11
C SER A 5 -19.02 -2.78 22.94
N GLY A 6 -18.33 -3.06 21.82
CA GLY A 6 -16.98 -2.56 21.54
C GLY A 6 -16.59 -2.49 20.06
N VAL A 7 -17.49 -2.83 19.13
CA VAL A 7 -17.23 -2.76 17.68
C VAL A 7 -17.85 -1.48 17.10
N CYS A 8 -17.03 -0.70 16.39
CA CYS A 8 -17.48 0.44 15.59
C CYS A 8 -17.61 0.01 14.11
N TRP A 9 -18.84 0.03 13.59
CA TRP A 9 -19.09 -0.20 12.16
C TRP A 9 -19.13 1.15 11.45
N VAL A 10 -18.39 1.26 10.34
CA VAL A 10 -18.29 2.46 9.51
C VAL A 10 -18.62 2.10 8.07
N ASP A 11 -19.59 2.80 7.50
CA ASP A 11 -19.95 2.63 6.09
C ASP A 11 -18.95 3.33 5.17
N ALA A 12 -18.49 2.63 4.14
CA ALA A 12 -17.53 3.13 3.15
C ALA A 12 -17.98 2.79 1.71
N PRO A 13 -18.96 3.53 1.15
CA PRO A 13 -19.47 3.25 -0.20
C PRO A 13 -18.36 3.31 -1.27
N GLY A 14 -18.37 2.33 -2.18
CA GLY A 14 -17.39 2.24 -3.28
C GLY A 14 -15.97 1.89 -2.84
N LEU A 15 -15.80 1.39 -1.61
CA LEU A 15 -14.55 0.81 -1.14
C LEU A 15 -14.67 -0.72 -1.16
N ASN A 16 -13.93 -1.34 -2.06
CA ASN A 16 -13.80 -2.80 -2.21
C ASN A 16 -12.36 -3.17 -1.85
N VAL A 17 -12.07 -3.21 -0.55
CA VAL A 17 -10.72 -3.53 -0.05
C VAL A 17 -10.33 -4.94 -0.49
N LEU A 18 -9.16 -5.06 -1.13
CA LEU A 18 -8.55 -6.37 -1.41
C LEU A 18 -7.43 -6.67 -0.41
N HIS A 19 -6.43 -5.80 -0.29
CA HIS A 19 -5.37 -5.90 0.71
C HIS A 19 -5.29 -4.65 1.57
N VAL A 20 -5.06 -4.85 2.87
CA VAL A 20 -4.68 -3.78 3.80
C VAL A 20 -3.17 -3.82 3.95
N VAL A 21 -2.52 -2.69 3.69
CA VAL A 21 -1.06 -2.54 3.76
C VAL A 21 -0.64 -2.24 5.20
N ASN A 22 -1.27 -1.22 5.79
CA ASN A 22 -1.03 -0.81 7.16
C ASN A 22 -2.19 0.05 7.67
N ALA A 23 -2.32 0.16 8.99
CA ALA A 23 -3.22 1.11 9.62
C ALA A 23 -2.61 1.62 10.93
N TRP A 24 -2.92 2.85 11.32
CA TRP A 24 -2.46 3.45 12.56
C TRP A 24 -3.45 4.49 13.09
N GLU A 25 -3.30 4.81 14.37
CA GLU A 25 -4.07 5.85 15.04
C GLU A 25 -3.39 7.22 14.91
N GLU A 26 -4.19 8.25 14.70
CA GLU A 26 -3.82 9.66 14.82
C GLU A 26 -4.80 10.36 15.79
N ASP A 27 -4.50 11.59 16.17
CA ASP A 27 -5.39 12.42 17.01
C ASP A 27 -5.77 11.74 18.34
N GLY A 28 -4.84 10.99 18.95
CA GLY A 28 -5.05 10.28 20.21
C GLY A 28 -6.08 9.13 20.11
N GLY A 29 -6.27 8.57 18.91
CA GLY A 29 -7.20 7.46 18.66
C GLY A 29 -8.55 7.89 18.06
N ASP A 30 -8.77 9.19 17.88
CA ASP A 30 -9.99 9.71 17.25
C ASP A 30 -10.03 9.48 15.74
N THR A 31 -8.86 9.39 15.11
CA THR A 31 -8.72 9.11 13.68
C THR A 31 -7.95 7.81 13.47
N VAL A 32 -8.50 6.90 12.66
CA VAL A 32 -7.75 5.78 12.10
C VAL A 32 -7.37 6.10 10.66
N VAL A 33 -6.08 5.99 10.33
CA VAL A 33 -5.58 6.05 8.96
C VAL A 33 -5.28 4.64 8.50
N MET A 34 -5.78 4.28 7.32
CA MET A 34 -5.57 2.98 6.70
C MET A 34 -5.05 3.17 5.28
N VAL A 35 -4.03 2.40 4.91
CA VAL A 35 -3.56 2.31 3.53
C VAL A 35 -3.97 0.95 3.00
N ALA A 36 -4.76 0.93 1.92
CA ALA A 36 -5.33 -0.31 1.39
C ALA A 36 -5.49 -0.23 -0.14
N SER A 37 -5.44 -1.39 -0.80
CA SER A 37 -5.80 -1.50 -2.21
C SER A 37 -7.32 -1.62 -2.36
N ASN A 38 -7.86 -0.83 -3.29
CA ASN A 38 -9.27 -0.80 -3.65
C ASN A 38 -9.46 -1.27 -5.09
N ILE A 39 -10.30 -2.29 -5.28
CA ILE A 39 -10.75 -2.71 -6.61
C ILE A 39 -11.78 -1.69 -7.09
N MET A 40 -11.45 -0.95 -8.17
CA MET A 40 -12.31 0.11 -8.67
C MET A 40 -13.68 -0.39 -9.15
N ARG A 41 -13.73 -1.60 -9.73
CA ARG A 41 -14.95 -2.28 -10.18
C ARG A 41 -14.80 -3.78 -9.98
N VAL A 42 -15.49 -4.32 -8.98
CA VAL A 42 -15.40 -5.75 -8.61
C VAL A 42 -15.93 -6.65 -9.72
N GLU A 43 -16.86 -6.17 -10.54
CA GLU A 43 -17.46 -6.91 -11.64
C GLU A 43 -16.42 -7.27 -12.72
N HIS A 44 -15.34 -6.48 -12.83
CA HIS A 44 -14.27 -6.78 -13.77
C HIS A 44 -13.52 -8.07 -13.40
N MET A 45 -13.48 -8.44 -12.12
CA MET A 45 -12.90 -9.70 -11.67
C MET A 45 -13.71 -10.93 -12.10
N LEU A 46 -14.98 -10.75 -12.49
CA LEU A 46 -15.90 -11.84 -12.85
C LEU A 46 -15.94 -12.17 -14.36
N GLY A 47 -14.91 -11.77 -15.12
CA GLY A 47 -14.79 -12.13 -16.54
C GLY A 47 -14.29 -11.01 -17.47
N ARG A 48 -13.89 -9.85 -16.93
CA ARG A 48 -13.31 -8.72 -17.68
C ARG A 48 -11.97 -8.31 -17.07
N MET A 49 -11.09 -9.29 -16.89
CA MET A 49 -9.78 -9.10 -16.25
C MET A 49 -8.95 -8.02 -16.95
N ASP A 50 -9.12 -7.86 -18.26
CA ASP A 50 -8.51 -6.80 -19.08
C ASP A 50 -8.80 -5.36 -18.60
N LEU A 51 -9.89 -5.17 -17.84
CA LEU A 51 -10.31 -3.88 -17.30
C LEU A 51 -10.05 -3.72 -15.80
N VAL A 52 -9.44 -4.72 -15.15
CA VAL A 52 -9.18 -4.68 -13.72
C VAL A 52 -8.16 -3.58 -13.42
N ARG A 53 -8.50 -2.72 -12.46
CA ARG A 53 -7.65 -1.64 -11.98
C ARG A 53 -7.72 -1.54 -10.46
N MET A 54 -6.55 -1.55 -9.85
CA MET A 54 -6.39 -1.31 -8.42
C MET A 54 -6.05 0.16 -8.17
N SER A 55 -6.55 0.71 -7.08
CA SER A 55 -6.09 1.98 -6.54
C SER A 55 -5.59 1.74 -5.14
N LEU A 56 -4.32 2.04 -4.87
CA LEU A 56 -3.83 2.11 -3.51
C LEU A 56 -4.28 3.45 -2.92
N GLU A 57 -5.04 3.39 -1.83
CA GLU A 57 -5.69 4.55 -1.23
C GLU A 57 -5.27 4.72 0.23
N MET A 58 -5.03 5.97 0.63
CA MET A 58 -4.98 6.39 2.03
C MET A 58 -6.39 6.83 2.45
N ILE A 59 -6.92 6.16 3.46
CA ILE A 59 -8.29 6.27 3.94
C ILE A 59 -8.23 6.80 5.37
N ARG A 60 -8.95 7.88 5.65
CA ARG A 60 -9.06 8.45 7.00
C ARG A 60 -10.46 8.21 7.53
N ILE A 61 -10.54 7.64 8.72
CA ILE A 61 -11.78 7.25 9.39
C ILE A 61 -11.88 8.04 10.69
N ASP A 62 -12.96 8.80 10.84
CA ASP A 62 -13.35 9.47 12.09
C ASP A 62 -14.11 8.45 12.94
N VAL A 63 -13.48 8.01 14.03
CA VAL A 63 -13.98 6.92 14.88
C VAL A 63 -15.20 7.39 15.67
N LYS A 64 -15.14 8.61 16.21
CA LYS A 64 -16.25 9.22 16.98
C LYS A 64 -17.46 9.50 16.08
N GLY A 65 -17.22 10.07 14.91
CA GLY A 65 -18.23 10.35 13.90
C GLY A 65 -18.69 9.13 13.09
N LYS A 66 -18.03 7.97 13.27
CA LYS A 66 -18.32 6.69 12.60
C LYS A 66 -18.42 6.80 11.08
N ARG A 67 -17.47 7.50 10.46
CA ARG A 67 -17.51 7.81 9.02
C ARG A 67 -16.12 7.87 8.42
N VAL A 68 -16.03 7.55 7.13
CA VAL A 68 -14.85 7.88 6.32
C VAL A 68 -14.86 9.37 6.03
N VAL A 69 -13.80 10.08 6.40
CA VAL A 69 -13.67 11.53 6.18
C VAL A 69 -12.83 11.90 4.97
N ALA A 70 -11.95 11.00 4.53
CA ALA A 70 -11.17 11.18 3.31
C ALA A 70 -10.75 9.84 2.71
N ARG A 71 -10.66 9.82 1.38
CA ARG A 71 -10.05 8.75 0.58
C ARG A 71 -9.19 9.39 -0.50
N CYS A 72 -7.90 9.09 -0.50
CA CYS A 72 -6.93 9.71 -1.39
C CYS A 72 -6.07 8.63 -2.05
N PRO A 73 -6.16 8.44 -3.38
CA PRO A 73 -5.21 7.61 -4.11
C PRO A 73 -3.78 8.13 -3.91
N VAL A 74 -2.85 7.24 -3.58
CA VAL A 74 -1.44 7.61 -3.34
C VAL A 74 -0.59 7.58 -4.62
N SER A 75 -1.12 7.02 -5.71
CA SER A 75 -0.49 7.02 -7.03
C SER A 75 -1.56 6.92 -8.13
N ARG A 76 -1.17 7.27 -9.35
CA ARG A 76 -1.97 7.05 -10.56
C ARG A 76 -1.77 5.65 -11.15
N GLU A 77 -0.70 4.97 -10.77
CA GLU A 77 -0.42 3.60 -11.18
C GLU A 77 -1.45 2.63 -10.58
N SER A 78 -1.65 1.48 -11.24
CA SER A 78 -2.45 0.39 -10.69
C SER A 78 -1.55 -0.40 -9.75
N LEU A 79 -1.77 -0.25 -8.44
CA LEU A 79 -0.88 -0.76 -7.40
C LEU A 79 -1.59 -1.75 -6.47
N ASP A 80 -0.93 -2.85 -6.14
CA ASP A 80 -1.38 -3.83 -5.15
C ASP A 80 -0.18 -4.57 -4.54
N PHE A 81 -0.44 -5.59 -3.70
CA PHE A 81 0.57 -6.42 -3.04
C PHE A 81 1.62 -5.56 -2.35
N ALA A 82 1.14 -4.55 -1.63
CA ALA A 82 1.98 -3.54 -1.04
C ALA A 82 2.48 -3.97 0.33
N VAL A 83 3.76 -3.71 0.60
CA VAL A 83 4.44 -4.01 1.85
C VAL A 83 5.12 -2.77 2.43
N ILE A 84 5.45 -2.86 3.71
CA ILE A 84 6.19 -1.86 4.48
C ILE A 84 7.35 -2.55 5.21
N ASN A 85 8.20 -1.76 5.85
CA ASN A 85 9.08 -2.29 6.88
C ASN A 85 8.23 -2.92 8.02
N PRO A 86 8.38 -4.23 8.32
CA PRO A 86 7.54 -4.91 9.31
C PRO A 86 7.60 -4.30 10.73
N GLN A 87 8.67 -3.58 11.08
CA GLN A 87 8.79 -2.90 12.38
C GLN A 87 7.74 -1.79 12.58
N TYR A 88 7.10 -1.36 11.49
CA TYR A 88 6.08 -0.31 11.44
C TYR A 88 4.65 -0.85 11.31
N ALA A 89 4.43 -2.16 11.38
CA ALA A 89 3.09 -2.72 11.40
C ALA A 89 2.26 -2.12 12.56
N GLY A 90 1.10 -1.57 12.25
CA GLY A 90 0.23 -0.90 13.24
C GLY A 90 0.71 0.51 13.66
N LYS A 91 1.84 0.97 13.14
CA LYS A 91 2.42 2.30 13.41
C LYS A 91 2.41 3.11 12.12
N LYS A 92 2.50 4.43 12.25
CA LYS A 92 2.62 5.30 11.08
C LYS A 92 3.92 4.98 10.33
N SER A 93 3.78 4.48 9.11
CA SER A 93 4.88 4.21 8.17
C SER A 93 4.93 5.32 7.11
N ARG A 94 6.14 5.83 6.82
CA ARG A 94 6.38 6.78 5.74
C ARG A 94 6.45 6.08 4.39
N TYR A 95 7.06 4.91 4.29
CA TYR A 95 7.34 4.26 3.02
C TYR A 95 6.45 3.05 2.77
N VAL A 96 5.95 2.95 1.54
CA VAL A 96 5.23 1.77 1.05
C VAL A 96 5.87 1.31 -0.25
N TYR A 97 6.01 0.01 -0.40
CA TYR A 97 6.52 -0.63 -1.61
C TYR A 97 5.41 -1.46 -2.22
N ALA A 98 5.07 -1.22 -3.48
CA ALA A 98 3.90 -1.84 -4.11
C ALA A 98 4.24 -2.41 -5.48
N ALA A 99 3.63 -3.53 -5.84
CA ALA A 99 3.71 -4.05 -7.19
C ALA A 99 2.88 -3.20 -8.15
N VAL A 100 3.43 -2.91 -9.33
CA VAL A 100 2.67 -2.33 -10.45
C VAL A 100 1.92 -3.46 -11.13
N VAL A 101 0.62 -3.55 -10.88
CA VAL A 101 -0.21 -4.66 -11.40
C VAL A 101 -0.81 -4.31 -12.75
N VAL A 102 -0.55 -5.17 -13.74
CA VAL A 102 -1.25 -5.11 -15.04
C VAL A 102 -2.61 -5.83 -14.93
N PRO A 103 -3.54 -5.66 -15.90
CA PRO A 103 -4.89 -6.23 -15.79
C PRO A 103 -4.95 -7.76 -15.57
N THR A 104 -3.92 -8.51 -15.97
CA THR A 104 -3.79 -9.95 -15.66
C THR A 104 -3.35 -10.24 -14.21
N LEU A 105 -3.32 -9.21 -13.34
CA LEU A 105 -2.85 -9.24 -11.96
C LEU A 105 -1.39 -9.67 -11.77
N LYS A 106 -0.59 -9.60 -12.84
CA LYS A 106 0.86 -9.82 -12.79
C LYS A 106 1.57 -8.53 -12.40
N GLY A 107 2.60 -8.61 -11.56
CA GLY A 107 3.45 -7.47 -11.23
C GLY A 107 4.43 -7.17 -12.37
N ALA A 108 4.28 -6.04 -13.06
CA ALA A 108 5.20 -5.60 -14.11
C ALA A 108 6.39 -4.76 -13.58
N GLY A 109 6.37 -4.45 -12.30
CA GLY A 109 7.39 -3.67 -11.63
C GLY A 109 7.06 -3.49 -10.16
N VAL A 110 7.90 -2.73 -9.47
CA VAL A 110 7.71 -2.30 -8.08
C VAL A 110 7.97 -0.81 -7.97
N VAL A 111 7.18 -0.14 -7.12
CA VAL A 111 7.34 1.28 -6.80
C VAL A 111 7.61 1.47 -5.33
N LYS A 112 8.32 2.54 -4.99
CA LYS A 112 8.40 3.09 -3.63
C LYS A 112 7.59 4.37 -3.57
N LEU A 113 6.74 4.47 -2.56
CA LEU A 113 5.90 5.62 -2.28
C LEU A 113 6.35 6.27 -0.96
N ASP A 114 6.37 7.59 -0.91
CA ASP A 114 6.57 8.37 0.31
C ASP A 114 5.25 9.02 0.76
N LEU A 115 4.67 8.47 1.83
CA LEU A 115 3.40 8.89 2.43
C LEU A 115 3.52 10.17 3.27
N SER A 116 4.72 10.75 3.44
CA SER A 116 4.87 12.03 4.15
C SER A 116 4.33 13.22 3.36
N PHE A 117 4.16 13.08 2.03
CA PHE A 117 3.55 14.14 1.24
C PHE A 117 2.11 14.39 1.68
N SER A 118 1.71 15.65 1.68
CA SER A 118 0.32 16.06 1.93
C SER A 118 -0.64 15.28 1.04
N SER A 119 -1.80 14.88 1.59
CA SER A 119 -2.89 14.19 0.90
C SER A 119 -3.45 14.94 -0.32
N LYS A 120 -3.02 16.20 -0.55
CA LYS A 120 -3.33 16.98 -1.75
C LYS A 120 -2.47 16.61 -2.96
N LYS A 121 -1.34 15.93 -2.76
CA LYS A 121 -0.47 15.48 -3.86
C LYS A 121 -0.92 14.07 -4.26
N MET A 122 -1.30 13.91 -5.52
CA MET A 122 -1.80 12.63 -6.04
C MET A 122 -0.70 11.66 -6.49
N ASP A 123 0.56 12.02 -6.28
CA ASP A 123 1.72 11.25 -6.71
C ASP A 123 2.78 11.24 -5.61
N HIS A 124 2.74 10.16 -4.83
CA HIS A 124 3.68 9.84 -3.77
C HIS A 124 4.88 9.03 -4.29
N LEU A 125 4.95 8.73 -5.58
CA LEU A 125 6.02 7.91 -6.16
C LEU A 125 7.35 8.63 -6.08
N VAL A 126 8.31 8.01 -5.38
CA VAL A 126 9.67 8.52 -5.24
C VAL A 126 10.69 7.68 -6.01
N ALA A 127 10.35 6.44 -6.34
CA ALA A 127 11.18 5.59 -7.18
C ALA A 127 10.38 4.41 -7.76
N ARG A 128 10.87 3.84 -8.86
CA ARG A 128 10.26 2.69 -9.53
C ARG A 128 11.29 1.79 -10.19
N ARG A 129 10.94 0.53 -10.33
CA ARG A 129 11.67 -0.47 -11.12
C ARG A 129 10.69 -1.27 -11.97
N VAL A 130 10.87 -1.26 -13.28
CA VAL A 130 10.06 -2.03 -14.23
C VAL A 130 10.88 -3.24 -14.68
N TYR A 131 10.27 -4.43 -14.76
CA TYR A 131 11.01 -5.68 -15.04
C TYR A 131 11.33 -5.88 -16.52
N GLY A 132 10.64 -5.15 -17.42
CA GLY A 132 10.80 -5.27 -18.87
C GLY A 132 9.72 -6.15 -19.51
N PRO A 133 9.72 -6.26 -20.84
CA PRO A 133 8.72 -7.04 -21.58
C PRO A 133 8.68 -8.50 -21.11
N ASP A 134 7.48 -9.03 -20.91
CA ASP A 134 7.19 -10.41 -20.48
C ASP A 134 7.88 -10.87 -19.17
N CYS A 135 8.47 -9.94 -18.43
CA CYS A 135 9.03 -10.19 -17.11
C CYS A 135 8.04 -9.74 -16.05
N TYR A 136 7.66 -10.68 -15.19
CA TYR A 136 6.69 -10.42 -14.13
C TYR A 136 7.21 -10.90 -12.79
N GLY A 137 6.91 -10.12 -11.76
CA GLY A 137 7.14 -10.46 -10.36
C GLY A 137 5.83 -10.66 -9.61
N GLY A 138 5.94 -11.23 -8.41
CA GLY A 138 4.88 -11.32 -7.42
C GLY A 138 4.93 -10.19 -6.40
N GLU A 139 4.49 -10.50 -5.18
CA GLU A 139 4.53 -9.61 -4.03
C GLU A 139 5.98 -9.31 -3.58
N PRO A 140 6.35 -8.04 -3.39
CA PRO A 140 7.60 -7.66 -2.75
C PRO A 140 7.63 -8.05 -1.27
N PHE A 141 8.82 -8.32 -0.75
CA PHE A 141 9.06 -8.53 0.68
C PHE A 141 10.19 -7.61 1.16
N PHE A 142 9.94 -6.81 2.19
CA PHE A 142 10.95 -5.92 2.75
C PHE A 142 11.79 -6.64 3.81
N VAL A 143 13.12 -6.54 3.69
CA VAL A 143 14.09 -7.09 4.64
C VAL A 143 14.93 -5.93 5.18
N PRO A 144 14.79 -5.54 6.46
CA PRO A 144 15.67 -4.53 7.06
C PRO A 144 17.13 -4.97 6.97
N ARG A 145 18.05 -4.04 6.69
CA ARG A 145 19.49 -4.35 6.63
C ARG A 145 19.99 -4.87 7.97
N GLU A 146 19.60 -4.19 9.04
CA GLU A 146 19.93 -4.54 10.41
C GLU A 146 18.65 -4.65 11.25
N PRO A 147 18.01 -5.83 11.33
CA PRO A 147 16.69 -5.99 11.97
C PRO A 147 16.60 -5.57 13.44
N ASN A 148 17.74 -5.46 14.13
CA ASN A 148 17.83 -5.10 15.55
C ASN A 148 18.26 -3.64 15.77
N ASN A 149 18.55 -2.88 14.71
CA ASN A 149 18.94 -1.48 14.81
C ASN A 149 17.69 -0.60 14.76
N LEU A 150 17.28 -0.04 15.90
CA LEU A 150 16.10 0.82 16.01
C LEU A 150 16.35 2.26 15.52
N GLU A 151 17.61 2.63 15.30
CA GLU A 151 18.02 3.95 14.81
C GLU A 151 18.20 3.96 13.28
N ALA A 152 18.03 2.81 12.62
CA ALA A 152 18.09 2.72 11.17
C ALA A 152 16.91 3.48 10.54
N ASP A 153 17.14 4.09 9.37
CA ASP A 153 16.08 4.72 8.60
C ASP A 153 15.01 3.68 8.21
N GLU A 154 13.74 4.10 8.14
CA GLU A 154 12.61 3.20 7.88
C GLU A 154 12.79 2.35 6.61
N ASP A 155 13.43 2.92 5.58
CA ASP A 155 13.72 2.32 4.29
C ASP A 155 15.12 1.71 4.16
N ASP A 156 15.90 1.62 5.23
CA ASP A 156 17.23 0.98 5.21
C ASP A 156 17.10 -0.55 5.19
N GLY A 157 16.99 -1.07 3.97
CA GLY A 157 16.88 -2.50 3.73
C GLY A 157 16.78 -2.83 2.25
N TYR A 158 16.24 -4.01 2.01
CA TYR A 158 16.17 -4.63 0.70
C TYR A 158 14.74 -5.00 0.37
N LEU A 159 14.40 -4.97 -0.92
CA LEU A 159 13.21 -5.63 -1.43
C LEU A 159 13.59 -6.94 -2.10
N VAL A 160 13.01 -8.03 -1.62
CA VAL A 160 13.13 -9.36 -2.20
C VAL A 160 11.85 -9.68 -2.95
N MET A 161 11.97 -10.16 -4.20
CA MET A 161 10.82 -10.42 -5.05
C MET A 161 10.96 -11.75 -5.77
N GLN A 162 9.85 -12.50 -5.87
CA GLN A 162 9.80 -13.72 -6.66
C GLN A 162 9.44 -13.37 -8.11
N GLY A 163 10.41 -13.48 -9.03
CA GLY A 163 10.20 -13.31 -10.48
C GLY A 163 11.35 -12.57 -11.19
N ALA A 164 11.83 -13.17 -12.29
CA ALA A 164 12.88 -12.73 -13.24
C ALA A 164 14.16 -12.07 -12.63
N LEU A 165 15.11 -12.94 -12.25
CA LEU A 165 16.50 -12.70 -11.85
C LEU A 165 16.72 -12.22 -10.41
N TRP A 166 17.50 -13.02 -9.67
CA TRP A 166 18.06 -12.71 -8.36
C TRP A 166 18.89 -11.43 -8.45
N PHE A 167 18.46 -10.36 -7.79
CA PHE A 167 19.35 -9.25 -7.51
C PHE A 167 19.13 -8.70 -6.11
N SER A 168 20.22 -8.60 -5.34
CA SER A 168 20.32 -7.82 -4.10
C SER A 168 20.67 -6.38 -4.48
N TRP A 169 19.91 -5.39 -4.02
CA TRP A 169 20.26 -3.97 -4.24
C TRP A 169 19.93 -3.08 -3.06
N ASP A 170 20.84 -2.15 -2.78
CA ASP A 170 20.66 -1.01 -1.89
C ASP A 170 19.81 0.06 -2.60
N PHE A 171 18.72 0.51 -1.96
CA PHE A 171 17.82 1.52 -2.50
C PHE A 171 18.37 2.97 -2.36
N CYS A 172 19.57 3.13 -1.82
CA CYS A 172 20.16 4.42 -1.49
C CYS A 172 20.99 5.01 -2.63
N GLU A 173 20.39 5.38 -3.76
CA GLU A 173 20.97 6.46 -4.59
C GLU A 173 19.88 7.36 -5.18
N GLY A 174 19.82 8.57 -4.63
CA GLY A 174 18.99 9.67 -5.07
C GLY A 174 19.28 10.91 -4.25
N LYS A 175 20.50 11.47 -4.42
CA LYS A 175 20.76 12.88 -4.12
C LYS A 175 19.99 13.76 -5.11
#